data_AF-A0A2M7G6U2-F1
#
_entry.id   AF-A0A2M7G6U2-F1
#
_cell.length_a   1.000
_cell.length_b   1.000
_cell.length_c   1.000
_cell.angle_alpha   90.00
_cell.angle_beta   90.00
_cell.angle_gamma   90.00
#
_symmetry.space_group_name_H-M   'P 1'
#
loop_
_entity.id
_entity.type
_entity.pdbx_description
1 polymer ?
#
loop_
_entity_poly.entity_id
_entity_poly.type
_entity_poly.pdbx_seq_one_letter_code
_entity_poly.pdbx_strand_id
1 'polypeptide(L)' 'MVVARKLRKDPKLRELPVLIITGIREQIAFLFPGQPVHPHFVELDELVEKPVEPKLLLEKVSTLLKMAEEKRSQAKK' A
#
# COMPACT_ATOMS: atom_id res chain seq x y z
N MET A 1 1.81 -3.62 8.98
CA MET A 1 2.92 -2.98 8.22
C MET A 1 4.19 -3.83 8.11
N VAL A 2 4.58 -4.63 9.12
CA VAL A 2 5.76 -5.53 9.06
C VAL A 2 5.74 -6.46 7.84
N VAL A 3 4.57 -7.03 7.51
CA VAL A 3 4.41 -7.89 6.32
C VAL A 3 4.67 -7.11 5.04
N ALA A 4 4.06 -5.93 4.87
CA ALA A 4 4.30 -5.10 3.69
C ALA A 4 5.77 -4.70 3.53
N ARG A 5 6.47 -4.39 4.64
CA ARG A 5 7.92 -4.14 4.62
C ARG A 5 8.71 -5.37 4.18
N LYS A 6 8.30 -6.58 4.58
CA LYS A 6 8.92 -7.83 4.12
C LYS A 6 8.66 -8.06 2.63
N LEU A 7 7.45 -7.78 2.14
CA LEU A 7 7.11 -7.88 0.71
C LEU A 7 8.00 -6.97 -0.14
N ARG A 8 8.23 -5.72 0.28
CA ARG A 8 9.11 -4.77 -0.44
C ARG A 8 10.60 -5.14 -0.41
N LYS A 9 11.04 -5.94 0.56
CA LYS A 9 12.43 -6.44 0.64
C LYS A 9 12.67 -7.66 -0.25
N ASP A 10 11.61 -8.37 -0.65
CA ASP A 10 11.73 -9.54 -1.52
C ASP A 10 11.76 -9.09 -2.99
N PRO A 11 12.83 -9.37 -3.77
CA PRO A 11 12.94 -8.96 -5.16
C PRO A 11 11.81 -9.45 -6.06
N LYS A 12 11.17 -10.57 -5.73
CA LYS A 12 10.06 -11.15 -6.50
C LYS A 12 8.71 -10.54 -6.14
N LEU A 13 8.58 -9.99 -4.93
CA LEU A 13 7.30 -9.49 -4.40
C LEU A 13 7.26 -7.96 -4.30
N ARG A 14 8.40 -7.29 -4.41
CA ARG A 14 8.52 -5.83 -4.24
C ARG A 14 7.73 -4.99 -5.23
N GLU A 15 7.23 -5.57 -6.32
CA GLU A 15 6.42 -4.86 -7.31
C GLU A 15 4.91 -5.07 -7.11
N LEU A 16 4.49 -5.93 -6.18
CA LEU A 16 3.07 -6.20 -5.95
C LEU A 16 2.37 -4.95 -5.37
N PRO A 17 1.17 -4.60 -5.86
CA PRO A 17 0.36 -3.57 -5.24
C PRO A 17 -0.14 -4.03 -3.86
N VAL A 18 -0.05 -3.17 -2.85
CA VAL A 18 -0.46 -3.49 -1.46
C VAL A 18 -1.42 -2.45 -0.91
N LEU A 19 -2.64 -2.90 -0.59
CA LEU A 19 -3.67 -2.14 0.13
C LEU A 19 -3.74 -2.60 1.61
N ILE A 20 -3.58 -1.68 2.56
CA ILE A 20 -3.79 -1.96 3.99
C ILE A 20 -5.18 -1.52 4.42
N ILE A 21 -5.89 -2.39 5.14
CA ILE A 21 -7.20 -2.08 5.75
C ILE A 21 -7.08 -2.29 7.28
N THR A 22 -7.34 -1.25 8.07
CA THR A 22 -7.11 -1.25 9.53
C THR A 22 -8.18 -0.46 10.30
N GLY A 23 -8.46 -0.80 11.56
CA GLY A 23 -9.41 -0.06 12.42
C GLY A 23 -8.76 0.89 13.43
N ILE A 24 -7.45 1.14 13.30
CA ILE A 24 -6.65 1.89 14.29
C ILE A 24 -5.74 2.92 13.61
N ARG A 25 -6.31 3.78 12.74
CA ARG A 25 -5.51 4.69 11.90
C ARG A 25 -4.62 5.64 12.71
N GLU A 26 -5.15 6.20 13.80
CA GLU A 26 -4.43 7.15 14.67
C GLU A 26 -3.23 6.50 15.41
N GLN A 27 -3.32 5.21 15.75
CA GLN A 27 -2.23 4.50 16.42
C GLN A 27 -1.07 4.18 15.47
N ILE A 28 -1.24 4.27 14.15
CA ILE A 28 -0.15 4.00 13.20
C ILE A 28 0.93 5.08 13.29
N ALA A 29 0.56 6.36 13.46
CA ALA A 29 1.54 7.42 13.69
C ALA A 29 2.30 7.22 15.02
N PHE A 30 1.62 6.65 16.03
CA PHE A 30 2.18 6.37 17.35
C PHE A 30 3.08 5.12 17.39
N LEU A 31 2.82 4.11 16.54
CA LEU A 31 3.61 2.88 16.47
C LEU A 31 4.96 3.06 15.76
N PHE A 32 5.20 4.21 15.12
CA PHE A 32 6.45 4.50 14.40
C PHE A 32 6.99 5.92 14.67
N PRO A 33 7.27 6.30 15.94
CA PRO A 33 7.82 7.61 16.25
C PRO A 33 9.23 7.76 15.67
N GLY A 34 9.48 8.86 14.97
CA GLY A 34 10.79 9.15 14.36
C GLY A 34 11.07 8.44 13.03
N GLN A 35 10.15 7.64 12.50
CA GLN A 35 10.23 7.22 11.10
C GLN A 35 9.51 8.28 10.27
N PRO A 36 10.16 8.91 9.28
CA PRO A 36 9.47 9.88 8.45
C PRO A 36 8.30 9.15 7.78
N VAL A 37 7.09 9.58 8.10
CA VAL A 37 5.90 9.42 7.24
C VAL A 37 6.11 10.31 6.01
N HIS A 38 7.26 10.13 5.34
CA HIS A 38 7.51 10.73 4.06
C HIS A 38 6.49 10.10 3.11
N PRO A 39 5.85 10.87 2.21
CA PRO A 39 4.92 10.35 1.21
C PRO A 39 5.49 9.19 0.37
N HIS A 40 6.81 8.98 0.41
CA HIS A 40 7.56 7.96 -0.31
C HIS A 40 8.06 6.79 0.55
N PHE A 41 7.91 6.81 1.89
CA PHE A 41 8.60 5.83 2.77
C PHE A 41 7.78 4.59 3.16
N VAL A 42 6.58 4.50 2.62
CA VAL A 42 5.95 3.21 2.38
C VAL A 42 5.37 3.34 0.99
N GLU A 43 5.97 2.64 0.02
CA GLU A 43 5.23 2.15 -1.12
C GLU A 43 4.15 1.17 -0.58
N LEU A 44 3.19 1.69 0.16
CA LEU A 44 1.92 1.06 0.42
C LEU A 44 1.01 1.82 -0.50
N ASP A 45 0.60 1.17 -1.57
CA ASP A 45 -0.10 1.87 -2.63
C ASP A 45 -1.42 2.47 -2.11
N GLU A 46 -1.98 1.97 -0.99
CA GLU A 46 -3.05 2.67 -0.28
C GLU A 46 -3.29 2.18 1.18
N LEU A 47 -3.86 3.05 2.03
CA LEU A 47 -4.30 2.75 3.40
C LEU A 47 -5.77 3.14 3.58
N VAL A 48 -6.58 2.24 4.14
CA VAL A 48 -8.01 2.44 4.37
C VAL A 48 -8.40 2.08 5.80
N GLU A 49 -9.26 2.90 6.40
CA GLU A 49 -9.82 2.67 7.72
C GLU A 49 -11.08 1.81 7.67
N LYS A 50 -11.26 0.97 8.69
CA LYS A 50 -12.50 0.21 8.89
C LYS A 50 -13.53 1.05 9.66
N PRO A 51 -14.82 0.90 9.37
CA PRO A 51 -15.38 0.09 8.27
C PRO A 51 -15.14 0.76 6.91
N VAL A 52 -14.81 -0.05 5.91
CA VAL A 52 -14.68 0.43 4.53
C VAL A 52 -15.97 0.14 3.78
N GLU A 53 -16.45 1.12 3.03
CA GLU A 53 -17.60 0.94 2.14
C GLU A 53 -17.19 0.01 0.96
N PRO A 54 -18.00 -1.02 0.61
CA PRO A 54 -17.62 -2.00 -0.41
C PRO A 54 -17.30 -1.45 -1.81
N LYS A 55 -18.06 -0.49 -2.33
CA LYS A 55 -17.77 0.19 -3.60
C LYS A 55 -16.47 0.96 -3.52
N LEU A 56 -16.21 1.69 -2.44
CA LEU A 56 -14.96 2.39 -2.22
C LEU A 56 -13.77 1.42 -2.21
N LEU A 57 -13.92 0.24 -1.61
CA LEU A 57 -12.88 -0.80 -1.65
C LEU A 57 -12.62 -1.27 -3.08
N LEU A 58 -13.67 -1.52 -3.88
CA LEU A 58 -13.53 -1.94 -5.27
C LEU A 58 -12.87 -0.88 -6.15
N GLU A 59 -13.21 0.40 -5.95
CA GLU A 59 -12.61 1.53 -6.67
C GLU A 59 -11.10 1.63 -6.40
N LYS A 60 -10.70 1.47 -5.14
CA LYS A 60 -9.30 1.46 -4.72
C LYS A 60 -8.53 0.30 -5.34
N VAL A 61 -9.06 -0.92 -5.23
CA VAL A 61 -8.44 -2.11 -5.85
C VAL A 61 -8.31 -1.94 -7.36
N SER A 62 -9.34 -1.44 -8.04
CA SER A 62 -9.30 -1.19 -9.49
C SER A 62 -8.19 -0.20 -9.87
N THR A 63 -8.03 0.87 -9.09
CA THR A 63 -6.99 1.88 -9.30
C THR A 63 -5.59 1.28 -9.12
N LEU A 64 -5.39 0.52 -8.05
CA LEU A 64 -4.11 -0.13 -7.76
C LEU A 64 -3.70 -1.13 -8.84
N LEU A 65 -4.65 -1.90 -9.38
CA LEU A 65 -4.37 -2.84 -10.45
C LEU A 65 -3.96 -2.13 -11.74
N LYS A 66 -4.65 -1.04 -12.13
CA LYS A 66 -4.28 -0.24 -13.31
C LYS A 66 -2.87 0.35 -13.18
N MET A 67 -2.55 0.93 -12.04
CA MET A 67 -1.20 1.47 -11.78
C MET A 67 -0.13 0.37 -11.83
N ALA A 68 -0.42 -0.82 -11.32
CA ALA A 68 0.50 -1.95 -11.38
C ALA A 68 0.72 -2.44 -12.82
N GLU A 69 -0.33 -2.47 -13.64
CA GLU A 69 -0.24 -2.81 -15.07
C GLU A 69 0.59 -1.78 -15.84
N GLU A 70 0.38 -0.48 -15.60
CA GLU A 70 1.15 0.60 -16.21
C GLU A 70 2.63 0.49 -15.85
N LYS A 71 2.97 0.33 -14.57
CA LYS A 71 4.36 0.11 -14.11
C LYS A 71 5.00 -1.10 -14.79
N ARG A 72 4.26 -2.22 -14.87
CA ARG A 72 4.74 -3.45 -15.53
C ARG A 72 4.93 -3.28 -17.04
N SER A 73 4.13 -2.45 -17.69
CA SER A 73 4.26 -2.15 -19.12
C SER A 73 5.47 -1.27 -19.42
N GLN A 74 5.80 -0.33 -18.51
CA GLN A 74 6.99 0.53 -18.61
C GLN A 74 8.29 -0.23 -18.34
N ALA A 75 8.28 -1.18 -17.39
CA ALA A 75 9.45 -2.01 -17.08
C ALA A 75 9.80 -3.05 -18.19
N LYS A 76 8.91 -3.27 -19.16
CA LYS A 76 9.11 -4.15 -20.32
C LYS A 76 9.57 -3.43 -21.60
N LYS A 77 9.56 -2.09 -21.60
CA LYS A 77 10.11 -1.27 -22.69
C LYS A 77 11.56 -0.94 -22.40
#